data_AF-A0A9E6WAX9-F1
#
_entry.id   AF-A0A9E6WAX9-F1
#
_cell.length_a   1.000
_cell.length_b   1.000
_cell.length_c   1.000
_cell.angle_alpha   90.00
_cell.angle_beta   90.00
_cell.angle_gamma   90.00
#
_symmetry.space_group_name_H-M   'P 1'
#
loop_
_entity.id
_entity.type
_entity.pdbx_description
1 polymer ?
#
loop_
_entity_poly.entity_id
_entity_poly.type
_entity_poly.pdbx_seq_one_letter_code
_entity_poly.pdbx_strand_id
1 'polypeptide(L)' 'MRYLLICILLFMTVACEQQETVIPAEGEAAKPTHGDTFIEASIGEPNNLLPVLASDSASSDINGKVYNGLIRYDKNLQ' A
#
# COMPACT_ATOMS: atom_id res chain seq x y z
N MET A 1 -36.26 -27.51 4.98
CA MET A 1 -34.85 -27.89 5.24
C MET A 1 -34.07 -28.24 3.98
N ARG A 2 -34.57 -29.10 3.07
CA ARG A 2 -33.85 -29.42 1.81
C ARG A 2 -33.69 -28.23 0.85
N TYR A 3 -34.72 -27.39 0.70
CA TYR A 3 -34.63 -26.17 -0.12
C TYR A 3 -33.72 -25.09 0.47
N LEU A 4 -33.59 -25.04 1.80
CA LEU A 4 -32.69 -24.12 2.50
C LEU A 4 -31.22 -24.43 2.19
N LEU A 5 -30.86 -25.72 2.21
CA LEU A 5 -29.51 -26.18 1.86
C LEU A 5 -29.16 -25.88 0.39
N ILE A 6 -30.12 -25.98 -0.53
CA ILE A 6 -29.91 -25.66 -1.95
C ILE A 6 -29.67 -24.16 -2.15
N CYS A 7 -30.44 -23.29 -1.46
CA CYS A 7 -30.22 -21.84 -1.54
C CYS A 7 -28.85 -21.40 -1.00
N ILE A 8 -28.38 -22.03 0.08
CA ILE A 8 -27.05 -21.72 0.66
C ILE A 8 -25.93 -22.18 -0.29
N LEU A 9 -26.08 -23.35 -0.92
CA LEU A 9 -25.10 -23.84 -1.89
C LEU A 9 -25.03 -22.94 -3.13
N LEU A 10 -26.17 -22.43 -3.59
CA LEU A 10 -26.26 -21.51 -4.73
C LEU A 10 -25.63 -20.13 -4.43
N PHE A 11 -25.68 -19.68 -3.17
CA PHE A 11 -25.11 -18.40 -2.76
C PHE A 11 -23.57 -18.41 -2.78
N MET A 12 -22.97 -19.58 -2.50
CA MET A 12 -21.51 -19.75 -2.45
C MET A 12 -20.83 -19.75 -3.82
N THR A 13 -21.58 -19.94 -4.91
CA THR A 13 -20.99 -19.99 -6.27
C THR A 13 -20.89 -18.62 -6.95
N VAL A 14 -21.41 -17.55 -6.32
CA VAL A 14 -21.41 -16.19 -6.90
C VAL A 14 -20.21 -15.35 -6.43
N ALA A 15 -19.39 -15.85 -5.49
CA ALA A 15 -18.22 -15.14 -4.96
C ALA A 15 -16.97 -15.24 -5.86
N CYS A 16 -17.14 -15.18 -7.18
CA CYS A 16 -16.02 -15.10 -8.10
C CYS A 16 -15.56 -13.64 -8.18
N GLU A 17 -14.58 -13.28 -7.34
CA GLU A 17 -13.92 -11.98 -7.37
C GLU A 17 -12.94 -11.94 -8.55
N GLN A 18 -13.21 -11.07 -9.52
CA GLN A 18 -12.38 -10.93 -10.72
C GLN A 18 -11.14 -10.12 -10.34
N GLN A 19 -10.03 -10.83 -10.09
CA GLN A 19 -8.75 -10.22 -9.77
C GLN A 19 -8.11 -9.66 -11.05
N GLU A 20 -8.00 -8.35 -11.17
CA GLU A 20 -7.25 -7.71 -12.25
C GLU A 20 -5.79 -8.14 -12.18
N THR A 21 -5.39 -8.99 -13.11
CA THR A 21 -3.98 -9.38 -13.29
C THR A 21 -3.23 -8.22 -13.92
N VAL A 22 -2.39 -7.56 -13.14
CA VAL A 22 -1.47 -6.53 -13.62
C VAL A 22 -0.49 -7.19 -14.60
N ILE A 23 -0.66 -6.96 -15.90
CA ILE A 23 0.28 -7.46 -16.92
C ILE A 23 1.52 -6.56 -16.84
N PRO A 24 2.70 -7.07 -16.47
CA PRO A 24 3.90 -6.25 -16.40
C PRO A 24 4.22 -5.72 -17.80
N ALA A 25 4.49 -4.42 -17.88
CA ALA A 25 4.90 -3.78 -19.13
C ALA A 25 6.22 -4.41 -19.63
N GLU A 26 6.33 -4.67 -20.93
CA GLU A 26 7.54 -5.20 -21.56
C GLU A 26 8.37 -4.08 -22.21
N GLY A 27 9.68 -4.28 -22.34
CA GLY A 27 10.56 -3.36 -23.08
C GLY A 27 10.80 -2.02 -22.38
N GLU A 28 10.76 -0.91 -23.13
CA GLU A 28 11.03 0.43 -22.57
C GLU A 28 10.00 0.89 -21.55
N ALA A 29 8.76 0.41 -21.66
CA ALA A 29 7.70 0.66 -20.68
C ALA A 29 7.92 -0.08 -19.35
N ALA A 30 8.82 -1.07 -19.30
CA ALA A 30 9.22 -1.77 -18.09
C ALA A 30 10.25 -1.00 -17.26
N LYS A 31 10.89 0.02 -17.85
CA LYS A 31 11.93 0.80 -17.17
C LYS A 31 11.26 1.67 -16.10
N PRO A 32 11.85 1.79 -14.90
CA PRO A 32 11.32 2.68 -13.88
C PRO A 32 11.32 4.13 -14.37
N THR A 33 10.15 4.74 -14.39
CA THR A 33 10.00 6.17 -14.63
C THR A 33 10.36 6.94 -13.36
N HIS A 34 11.20 7.96 -13.51
CA HIS A 34 11.57 8.86 -12.41
C HIS A 34 10.67 10.09 -12.42
N GLY A 35 10.25 10.54 -11.24
CA GLY A 35 9.38 11.71 -11.10
C GLY A 35 7.88 11.41 -11.25
N ASP A 36 7.50 10.14 -11.20
CA ASP A 36 6.09 9.73 -11.13
C ASP A 36 5.46 10.05 -9.76
N THR A 37 4.13 9.96 -9.71
CA THR A 37 3.37 10.14 -8.46
C THR A 37 3.17 8.80 -7.76
N PHE A 38 3.59 8.72 -6.50
CA PHE A 38 3.29 7.61 -5.62
C PHE A 38 2.21 8.01 -4.62
N ILE A 39 1.08 7.29 -4.61
CA ILE A 39 -0.06 7.54 -3.72
C ILE A 39 -0.15 6.38 -2.72
N GLU A 40 -0.14 6.71 -1.43
CA GLU A 40 -0.22 5.75 -0.33
C GLU A 40 -1.23 6.25 0.72
N ALA A 41 -1.97 5.32 1.34
CA ALA A 41 -2.88 5.64 2.42
C ALA A 41 -2.12 5.72 3.75
N SER A 42 -2.24 6.85 4.46
CA SER A 42 -1.72 7.00 5.82
C SER A 42 -2.68 6.42 6.84
N ILE A 43 -2.13 5.93 7.96
CA ILE A 43 -2.90 5.47 9.13
C ILE A 43 -3.58 6.61 9.90
N GLY A 44 -3.20 7.87 9.63
CA GLY A 44 -3.76 9.06 10.25
C GLY A 44 -3.14 10.36 9.75
N GLU A 45 -3.64 11.49 10.26
CA GLU A 45 -3.11 12.82 9.98
C GLU A 45 -1.87 13.09 10.86
N PRO A 46 -0.74 13.56 10.30
CA PRO A 46 0.41 13.96 11.10
C PRO A 46 0.09 15.19 11.95
N ASN A 47 0.41 15.14 13.25
CA ASN A 47 0.21 16.27 14.15
C ASN A 47 1.27 17.36 13.97
N ASN A 48 2.49 16.99 13.55
CA ASN A 48 3.58 17.93 13.33
C ASN A 48 4.65 17.38 12.36
N LEU A 49 5.41 18.30 11.75
CA LEU A 49 6.50 17.99 10.82
C LEU A 49 7.89 18.37 11.36
N LEU A 50 8.02 18.50 12.69
CA LEU A 50 9.30 18.72 13.34
C LEU A 50 9.78 17.37 13.89
N PRO A 51 10.81 16.73 13.28
CA PRO A 51 11.19 15.36 13.64
C PRO A 51 11.48 15.17 15.13
N VAL A 52 12.03 16.19 15.80
CA VAL A 52 12.35 16.17 17.24
C VAL A 52 11.10 16.10 18.14
N LEU A 53 9.93 16.49 17.61
CA LEU A 53 8.65 16.51 18.32
C LEU A 53 7.67 15.43 17.82
N ALA A 54 8.09 14.56 16.91
CA ALA A 54 7.24 13.50 16.37
C ALA A 54 7.09 12.37 17.39
N SER A 55 5.93 12.29 18.05
CA SER A 55 5.60 11.23 19.01
C SER A 55 4.58 10.21 18.49
N ASP A 56 3.88 10.54 17.39
CA ASP A 56 2.96 9.64 16.71
C ASP A 56 3.58 9.05 15.43
N SER A 57 3.03 7.92 15.00
CA SER A 57 3.52 7.17 13.84
C SER A 57 3.27 7.89 12.52
N ALA A 58 2.11 8.55 12.33
CA ALA A 58 1.80 9.29 11.10
C ALA A 58 2.80 10.44 10.86
N SER A 59 3.13 11.21 11.89
CA SER A 59 4.15 12.26 11.83
C SER A 59 5.53 11.68 11.51
N SER A 60 5.89 10.55 12.12
CA SER A 60 7.17 9.88 11.88
C SER A 60 7.29 9.38 10.44
N ASP A 61 6.22 8.80 9.88
CA ASP A 61 6.18 8.27 8.51
C ASP A 61 6.39 9.38 7.47
N ILE A 62 5.69 10.52 7.62
CA ILE A 62 5.86 11.67 6.72
C ILE A 62 7.24 12.32 6.92
N ASN A 63 7.70 12.48 8.16
CA ASN A 63 9.02 13.04 8.45
C ASN A 63 10.15 12.23 7.82
N GLY A 64 10.05 10.89 7.80
CA GLY A 64 11.02 10.00 7.15
C GLY A 64 11.06 10.12 5.61
N LYS A 65 10.01 10.71 5.00
CA LYS A 65 9.96 11.00 3.56
C LYS A 65 10.50 12.41 3.23
N VAL A 66 10.41 13.36 4.16
CA VAL A 66 10.79 14.78 3.96
C VAL A 66 12.22 15.07 4.41
N TYR A 67 12.67 14.47 5.50
CA TYR A 67 13.98 14.72 6.10
C TYR A 67 14.90 13.51 6.00
N ASN A 68 16.21 13.77 5.88
CA ASN A 68 17.24 12.74 5.96
C ASN A 68 18.07 12.92 7.23
N GLY A 69 18.43 11.80 7.86
CA GLY A 69 19.44 11.78 8.92
C GLY A 69 20.86 11.80 8.35
N LEU A 70 21.86 11.74 9.25
CA LEU A 70 23.26 11.60 8.87
C LEU A 70 23.57 10.23 8.23
N ILE A 71 22.77 9.23 8.58
CA ILE A 71 22.82 7.87 8.03
C ILE A 71 21.43 7.49 7.53
N ARG A 72 21.39 6.62 6.52
CA ARG A 72 20.16 6.06 5.96
C ARG A 72 20.34 4.56 5.77
N TYR A 73 19.30 3.80 6.08
CA TYR A 73 19.30 2.36 5.83
C TYR A 73 19.19 2.09 4.33
N ASP A 74 19.92 1.08 3.85
CA ASP A 74 19.70 0.55 2.51
C ASP A 74 18.30 -0.08 2.44
N LYS A 75 17.70 -0.06 1.25
CA LYS A 75 16.41 -0.73 1.01
C LYS A 75 16.48 -2.21 1.38
N ASN A 76 17.61 -2.85 1.12
CA ASN A 76 17.88 -4.24 1.47
C ASN A 76 18.72 -4.23 2.74
N LEU A 77 18.05 -4.23 3.89
CA LEU A 77 18.74 -4.52 5.15
C LEU A 77 19.24 -5.97 5.10
N GLN A 78 20.56 -6.12 4.91
CA GLN A 78 21.27 -7.40 5.07
C GLN A 78 21.75 -7.57 6.50
#